data_AF-O18503-F1
#
_entry.id   AF-O18503-F1
#
_cell.length_a   1.000
_cell.length_b   1.000
_cell.length_c   1.000
_cell.angle_alpha   90.00
_cell.angle_beta   90.00
_cell.angle_gamma   90.00
#
_symmetry.space_group_name_H-M   'P 1'
#
loop_
_entity.id
_entity.type
_entity.pdbx_description
1 polymer ?
#
loop_
_entity_poly.entity_id
_entity_poly.type
_entity_poly.pdbx_seq_one_letter_code
_entity_poly.pdbx_strand_id
1 'polypeptide(L)' 'EVGKHGIQEIRSHKYFQGFDWAGIVKQTLTTPFRVKLNGPLDHSNFDRFTMDEQEAPDELSGWDANF' A
#
# COMPACT_ATOMS: atom_id res chain seq x y z
N GLU A 1 16.05 20.37 -14.21
CA GLU A 1 14.85 19.54 -14.44
C GLU A 1 14.83 18.44 -13.41
N VAL A 2 13.80 18.43 -12.56
CA VAL A 2 13.53 17.31 -11.67
C VAL A 2 12.78 16.26 -12.48
N GLY A 3 13.22 15.00 -12.45
CA GLY A 3 12.51 13.87 -13.07
C GLY A 3 13.21 13.20 -14.25
N LYS A 4 14.41 13.63 -14.64
CA LYS A 4 15.14 13.02 -15.77
C LYS A 4 15.84 11.70 -15.41
N HIS A 5 16.13 11.46 -14.13
CA HIS A 5 16.86 10.27 -13.68
C HIS A 5 15.97 9.25 -12.95
N GLY A 6 14.65 9.39 -13.08
CA GLY A 6 13.66 8.48 -12.51
C GLY A 6 13.78 8.35 -10.98
N ILE A 7 13.48 7.14 -10.46
CA ILE A 7 13.44 6.88 -9.01
C ILE A 7 14.78 7.11 -8.30
N GLN A 8 15.91 7.08 -9.01
CA GLN A 8 17.24 7.28 -8.43
C GLN A 8 17.42 8.71 -7.91
N GLU A 9 16.83 9.69 -8.61
CA GLU A 9 16.85 11.09 -8.18
C GLU A 9 16.20 11.25 -6.81
N ILE A 10 15.04 10.61 -6.61
CA ILE A 10 14.31 10.61 -5.33
C ILE A 10 15.16 9.94 -4.24
N ARG A 11 15.76 8.78 -4.51
CA ARG A 11 16.59 8.06 -3.53
C ARG A 11 17.83 8.85 -3.09
N SER A 12 18.38 9.66 -3.98
CA SER A 12 19.57 10.49 -3.72
C SER A 12 19.27 11.86 -3.09
N HIS A 13 18.00 12.26 -2.99
CA HIS A 13 17.63 13.57 -2.46
C HIS A 13 18.02 13.72 -0.98
N LYS A 14 18.48 14.91 -0.57
CA LYS A 14 18.97 15.20 0.80
C LYS A 14 17.97 14.84 1.91
N TYR A 15 16.67 14.92 1.63
CA TYR A 15 15.62 14.51 2.57
C TYR A 15 15.75 13.04 3.00
N PHE A 16 16.20 12.17 2.09
CA PHE A 16 16.39 10.74 2.34
C PHE A 16 17.86 10.39 2.63
N GLN A 17 18.70 11.37 2.95
CA GLN A 17 20.09 11.12 3.31
C GLN A 17 20.16 10.22 4.55
N GLY A 18 20.87 9.09 4.43
CA GLY A 18 20.99 8.10 5.51
C GLY A 18 19.81 7.13 5.62
N PHE A 19 18.80 7.25 4.76
CA PHE A 19 17.69 6.30 4.72
C PHE A 19 18.15 4.94 4.15
N ASP A 20 17.89 3.86 4.89
CA ASP A 20 18.26 2.51 4.47
C ASP A 20 17.24 1.91 3.48
N TRP A 21 17.40 2.32 2.21
CA TRP A 21 16.61 1.77 1.10
C TRP A 21 16.76 0.25 0.95
N ALA A 22 17.93 -0.30 1.27
CA ALA A 22 18.17 -1.75 1.17
C ALA A 22 17.42 -2.50 2.28
N GLY A 23 17.38 -1.94 3.49
CA GLY A 23 16.61 -2.47 4.61
C GLY A 23 15.10 -2.46 4.38
N ILE A 24 14.58 -1.45 3.68
CA ILE A 24 13.17 -1.46 3.22
C ILE A 24 12.92 -2.60 2.24
N VAL A 25 13.76 -2.77 1.21
CA VAL A 25 13.59 -3.84 0.22
C VAL A 25 13.68 -5.23 0.86
N LYS A 26 14.59 -5.40 1.83
CA LYS A 26 14.77 -6.65 2.57
C LYS A 26 13.74 -6.87 3.69
N GLN A 27 12.84 -5.90 3.92
CA GLN A 27 11.88 -5.91 5.02
C GLN A 27 12.54 -6.06 6.41
N THR A 28 13.77 -5.56 6.57
CA THR A 28 14.52 -5.61 7.84
C THR A 28 14.48 -4.29 8.61
N LEU A 29 14.05 -3.20 7.97
CA LEU A 29 13.91 -1.91 8.63
C LEU A 29 12.73 -1.97 9.61
N THR A 30 12.97 -1.60 10.87
CA THR A 30 11.91 -1.51 11.88
C THR A 30 10.89 -0.44 11.48
N THR A 31 9.62 -0.82 11.39
CA THR A 31 8.54 0.14 11.14
C THR A 31 8.45 1.17 12.29
N PRO A 32 8.30 2.47 11.99
CA PRO A 32 8.07 3.48 13.01
C PRO A 32 6.72 3.30 13.71
N PHE A 33 5.77 2.60 13.07
CA PHE A 33 4.45 2.33 13.62
C PHE A 33 4.13 0.84 13.50
N ARG A 34 3.99 0.17 14.66
CA ARG A 34 3.58 -1.23 14.73
C ARG A 34 2.12 -1.31 15.15
N VAL A 35 1.27 -1.71 14.23
CA VAL A 35 -0.15 -1.99 14.52
C VAL A 35 -0.28 -3.17 15.48
N LYS A 36 -1.29 -3.12 16.34
CA LYS A 36 -1.70 -4.26 17.16
C LYS A 36 -2.67 -5.10 16.34
N LEU A 37 -2.45 -6.41 16.32
CA LEU A 37 -3.30 -7.40 15.68
C LEU A 37 -3.65 -8.50 16.68
N ASN A 38 -4.94 -8.78 16.83
CA ASN A 38 -5.46 -9.81 17.73
C ASN A 38 -5.70 -11.16 17.03
N GLY A 39 -5.51 -11.22 15.70
CA GLY A 39 -5.67 -12.43 14.90
C GLY A 39 -5.90 -12.13 13.42
N PRO A 40 -6.05 -13.16 12.57
CA PRO A 40 -6.24 -12.99 11.13
C PRO A 40 -7.58 -12.35 10.73
N LEU A 41 -8.56 -12.31 11.66
CA LEU A 41 -9.87 -11.68 11.45
C LEU A 41 -10.00 -10.32 12.16
N ASP A 42 -8.89 -9.77 12.66
CA ASP A 42 -8.89 -8.47 13.34
C ASP A 42 -9.03 -7.32 12.32
N HIS A 43 -10.19 -6.67 12.35
CA HIS A 43 -10.52 -5.50 11.52
C HIS A 43 -10.47 -4.18 12.32
N SER A 44 -9.86 -4.16 13.51
CA SER A 44 -9.81 -2.97 14.38
C SER A 44 -8.99 -1.81 13.84
N ASN A 45 -8.12 -2.05 12.85
CA ASN A 45 -7.34 -1.02 12.16
C ASN A 45 -8.04 -0.50 10.89
N PHE A 46 -9.29 -0.90 10.65
CA PHE A 46 -10.13 -0.42 9.54
C PHE A 46 -11.32 0.38 10.09
N ASP A 47 -11.86 1.28 9.27
CA ASP A 47 -13.11 1.94 9.58
C ASP A 47 -14.28 0.95 9.57
N ARG A 48 -15.32 1.25 10.35
CA ARG A 48 -16.55 0.45 10.39
C ARG A 48 -17.53 0.98 9.36
N PHE A 49 -17.96 0.11 8.47
CA PHE A 49 -19.00 0.38 7.49
C PHE A 49 -20.23 -0.48 7.80
N THR A 50 -21.41 0.04 7.49
CA THR A 50 -22.62 -0.77 7.42
C THR A 50 -22.55 -1.67 6.19
N MET A 51 -23.21 -2.82 6.23
CA MET A 51 -23.36 -3.64 5.03
C MET A 51 -24.17 -2.85 4.00
N ASP A 52 -23.67 -2.82 2.77
CA ASP A 52 -24.47 -2.41 1.63
C ASP A 52 -25.31 -3.61 1.19
N GLU A 53 -26.63 -3.45 1.23
CA GLU A 53 -27.59 -4.48 0.83
C GLU A 53 -27.98 -4.37 -0.65
N GLN A 54 -27.39 -3.43 -1.39
CA GLN A 54 -27.69 -3.24 -2.80
C GLN A 54 -27.09 -4.34 -3.68
N GLU A 55 -27.93 -4.99 -4.48
CA GLU A 55 -27.51 -5.89 -5.54
C GLU A 55 -26.98 -5.08 -6.74
N ALA A 56 -25.79 -5.43 -7.21
CA ALA A 56 -25.22 -4.82 -8.41
C ALA A 56 -25.97 -5.32 -9.66
N PRO A 57 -26.15 -4.48 -10.70
CA PRO A 57 -26.73 -4.93 -11.96
C PRO A 57 -25.81 -5.90 -12.69
N ASP A 58 -26.39 -6.73 -13.56
CA ASP A 58 -25.63 -7.60 -14.46
C ASP A 58 -24.69 -6.76 -15.34
N GLU A 59 -23.41 -7.13 -15.34
CA GLU A 59 -22.39 -6.49 -16.16
C GLU A 59 -21.83 -7.50 -17.16
N LEU A 60 -22.18 -7.32 -18.44
CA LEU A 60 -21.92 -8.29 -19.51
C LEU A 60 -21.00 -7.74 -20.61
N SER A 61 -20.31 -6.62 -20.38
CA SER A 61 -19.36 -6.05 -21.36
C SER A 61 -18.12 -6.91 -21.58
N GLY A 62 -17.83 -7.85 -20.67
CA GLY A 62 -16.63 -8.68 -20.71
C GLY A 62 -15.34 -7.97 -20.32
N TRP A 63 -15.44 -6.80 -19.64
CA TRP A 63 -14.29 -6.10 -19.06
C TRP A 63 -13.49 -7.00 -18.09
N ASP A 64 -14.19 -7.98 -17.52
CA ASP A 64 -13.71 -8.92 -16.53
C ASP A 64 -13.44 -10.34 -17.06
N ALA A 65 -13.36 -10.52 -18.38
CA ALA A 65 -13.20 -11.84 -18.99
C ALA A 65 -11.95 -12.62 -18.53
N ASN A 66 -10.96 -11.96 -17.92
CA ASN A 66 -9.73 -12.57 -17.38
C ASN A 66 -9.40 -12.09 -15.95
N PHE A 67 -10.41 -11.75 -15.15
CA PHE A 67 -10.19 -11.41 -13.73
C PHE A 67 -9.60 -12.57 -12.93
#